data_AF-A0AAU6CYR8-F1
#
_entry.id   AF-A0AAU6CYR8-F1
#
_cell.length_a   1.000
_cell.length_b   1.000
_cell.length_c   1.000
_cell.angle_alpha   90.00
_cell.angle_beta   90.00
_cell.angle_gamma   90.00
#
_symmetry.space_group_name_H-M   'P 1'
#
loop_
_entity.id
_entity.type
_entity.pdbx_description
1 polymer ?
#
loop_
_entity_poly.entity_id
_entity_poly.type
_entity_poly.pdbx_seq_one_letter_code
_entity_poly.pdbx_strand_id
1 'polypeptide(L)'
;MTTATGSRVRLDTEPEVRAFLKLCLDPGPGFPKRTVAKLAKVMPDWLRGPLAIHAPDLAELRAEAVRLRAEAERADRAYVKALGAWIAKSDQEDPS
;
A
#
# COMPACT_ATOMS: atom_id res chain seq x y z
N MET A 1 31.40 -24.14 -6.89
CA MET A 1 30.03 -23.59 -6.79
C MET A 1 29.86 -23.06 -5.38
N THR A 2 30.07 -21.76 -5.17
CA THR A 2 30.01 -21.14 -3.85
C THR A 2 28.64 -20.53 -3.67
N THR A 3 27.79 -21.14 -2.85
CA THR A 3 26.49 -20.58 -2.47
C THR A 3 26.73 -19.34 -1.62
N ALA A 4 26.42 -18.16 -2.16
CA ALA A 4 26.42 -16.92 -1.40
C ALA A 4 25.33 -17.02 -0.32
N THR A 5 25.76 -17.13 0.94
CA THR A 5 24.93 -17.02 2.13
C THR A 5 24.15 -15.72 2.08
N GLY A 6 22.83 -15.81 1.84
CA GLY A 6 21.94 -14.67 1.94
C GLY A 6 22.02 -14.07 3.33
N SER A 7 22.51 -12.83 3.42
CA SER A 7 22.56 -12.09 4.67
C SER A 7 21.13 -11.97 5.21
N ARG A 8 20.85 -12.58 6.37
CA ARG A 8 19.57 -12.37 7.07
C ARG A 8 19.53 -10.90 7.47
N VAL A 9 18.67 -10.11 6.82
CA VAL A 9 18.41 -8.73 7.23
C VAL A 9 17.85 -8.78 8.66
N ARG A 10 18.59 -8.20 9.61
CA ARG A 10 18.11 -7.98 10.97
C ARG A 10 17.35 -6.67 11.01
N LEU A 11 16.19 -6.67 11.64
CA LEU A 11 15.27 -5.55 11.76
C LEU A 11 14.81 -5.42 13.21
N ASP A 12 15.73 -5.62 14.15
CA ASP A 12 15.43 -5.72 15.58
C ASP A 12 15.50 -4.34 16.26
N THR A 13 16.05 -3.35 15.56
CA THR A 13 16.23 -1.99 16.05
C THR A 13 15.73 -0.94 15.05
N GLU A 14 15.34 0.24 15.55
CA GLU A 14 14.91 1.36 14.70
C GLU A 14 15.97 1.76 13.64
N PRO A 15 17.28 1.87 13.98
CA PRO A 15 18.30 2.20 12.98
C PRO A 15 18.42 1.16 11.87
N GLU A 16 18.29 -0.13 12.18
CA GLU A 16 18.32 -1.21 11.19
C GLU A 16 17.12 -1.14 10.23
N VAL A 17 15.91 -0.92 10.78
CA VAL A 17 14.70 -0.71 9.97
C VAL A 17 14.88 0.50 9.05
N ARG A 18 15.37 1.62 9.57
CA ARG A 18 15.61 2.84 8.79
C ARG A 18 16.68 2.63 7.71
N ALA A 19 17.75 1.92 8.02
CA ALA A 19 18.80 1.58 7.06
C ALA A 19 18.26 0.69 5.93
N PHE A 20 17.47 -0.32 6.27
CA PHE A 20 16.84 -1.18 5.28
C PHE A 20 15.85 -0.42 4.38
N LEU A 21 15.03 0.47 4.93
CA LEU A 21 14.14 1.32 4.13
C LEU A 21 14.92 2.24 3.19
N LYS A 22 16.07 2.79 3.62
CA LYS A 22 16.96 3.57 2.73
C LYS A 22 17.49 2.72 1.58
N LEU A 23 17.94 1.49 1.84
CA LEU A 23 18.35 0.54 0.79
C LEU A 23 17.20 0.21 -0.18
N CYS A 24 15.96 0.13 0.32
CA CYS A 24 14.80 -0.08 -0.56
C CYS A 24 14.54 1.09 -1.52
N LEU A 25 14.89 2.32 -1.11
CA LEU A 25 14.77 3.54 -1.91
C LEU A 25 15.94 3.69 -2.89
N ASP A 26 17.15 3.32 -2.46
CA ASP A 26 18.36 3.41 -3.26
C ASP A 26 19.16 2.10 -3.17
N PRO A 27 18.83 1.09 -4.00
CA PRO A 27 19.47 -0.22 -3.96
C PRO A 27 20.92 -0.22 -4.50
N GLY A 28 21.41 0.92 -5.02
CA GLY A 28 22.79 1.07 -5.49
C GLY A 28 22.94 1.13 -7.02
N PRO A 29 24.20 1.11 -7.51
CA PRO A 29 24.53 1.30 -8.91
C PRO A 29 23.85 0.27 -9.83
N GLY A 30 23.30 0.72 -10.95
CA GLY A 30 22.65 -0.15 -11.94
C GLY A 30 21.17 -0.44 -11.66
N PHE A 31 20.61 0.07 -10.56
CA PHE A 31 19.19 -0.08 -10.23
C PHE A 31 18.48 1.29 -10.12
N PRO A 32 17.22 1.38 -10.57
CA PRO A 32 16.47 2.63 -10.46
C PRO A 32 16.12 2.93 -9.00
N LYS A 33 16.29 4.18 -8.60
CA LYS A 33 15.81 4.67 -7.30
C LYS A 33 14.29 4.57 -7.22
N ARG A 34 13.78 4.31 -6.02
CA ARG A 34 12.34 4.28 -5.73
C ARG A 34 11.95 5.50 -4.91
N THR A 35 10.72 5.94 -5.09
CA THR A 35 10.10 6.96 -4.24
C THR A 35 9.49 6.31 -3.00
N VAL A 36 9.34 7.09 -1.91
CA VAL A 36 8.62 6.65 -0.70
C VAL A 36 7.19 6.24 -1.04
N ALA A 37 6.53 6.96 -1.94
CA ALA A 37 5.20 6.62 -2.42
C ALA A 37 5.15 5.24 -3.11
N LYS A 38 6.17 4.91 -3.92
CA LYS A 38 6.26 3.58 -4.53
C LYS A 38 6.54 2.50 -3.48
N LEU A 39 7.46 2.76 -2.55
CA LEU A 39 7.78 1.84 -1.45
C LEU A 39 6.54 1.54 -0.59
N ALA A 40 5.77 2.55 -0.20
CA ALA A 40 4.54 2.38 0.57
C ALA A 40 3.52 1.46 -0.12
N LYS A 41 3.46 1.50 -1.46
CA LYS A 41 2.56 0.65 -2.27
C LYS A 41 3.01 -0.81 -2.35
N VAL A 42 4.32 -1.07 -2.38
CA VAL A 42 4.88 -2.42 -2.63
C VAL A 42 5.52 -3.05 -1.40
N MET A 43 5.51 -2.35 -0.26
CA MET A 43 6.14 -2.80 0.98
C MET A 43 5.54 -4.15 1.42
N PRO A 44 6.39 -5.19 1.56
CA PRO A 44 5.93 -6.53 1.93
C PRO A 44 5.49 -6.58 3.40
N ASP A 45 4.60 -7.51 3.72
CA ASP A 45 3.97 -7.58 5.05
C ASP A 45 4.97 -7.91 6.17
N TRP A 46 6.00 -8.70 5.89
CA TRP A 46 7.04 -9.04 6.87
C TRP A 46 7.83 -7.81 7.37
N LEU A 47 7.91 -6.74 6.57
CA LEU A 47 8.56 -5.48 6.98
C LEU A 47 7.63 -4.59 7.83
N ARG A 48 6.32 -4.83 7.76
CA ARG A 48 5.34 -4.01 8.49
C ARG A 48 5.38 -4.25 9.99
N GLY A 49 5.67 -5.49 10.43
CA GLY A 49 5.81 -5.83 11.85
C GLY A 49 6.91 -5.01 12.53
N PRO A 50 8.17 -5.11 12.07
CA PRO A 50 9.27 -4.28 12.58
C PRO A 50 8.99 -2.77 12.50
N LEU A 51 8.38 -2.31 11.40
CA LEU A 51 8.02 -0.90 11.26
C LEU A 51 6.98 -0.46 12.30
N ALA A 52 5.99 -1.29 12.62
CA ALA A 52 4.99 -0.98 13.64
C ALA A 52 5.58 -0.99 15.07
N ILE A 53 6.58 -1.82 15.33
CA ILE A 53 7.29 -1.85 16.63
C ILE A 53 8.10 -0.56 16.83
N HIS A 54 8.85 -0.14 15.81
CA HIS A 54 9.80 0.97 15.93
C HIS A 54 9.24 2.33 15.52
N ALA A 55 8.12 2.38 14.80
CA ALA A 55 7.44 3.60 14.38
C ALA A 55 5.91 3.41 14.41
N PRO A 56 5.30 3.28 15.61
CA PRO A 56 3.87 2.98 15.77
C PRO A 56 2.97 4.00 15.08
N ASP A 57 3.32 5.29 15.13
CA ASP A 57 2.57 6.36 14.46
C ASP A 57 2.43 6.12 12.94
N LEU A 58 3.46 5.55 12.30
CA LEU A 58 3.40 5.21 10.86
C LEU A 58 2.48 4.02 10.60
N ALA A 59 2.38 3.08 11.54
CA ALA A 59 1.44 1.97 11.45
C ALA A 59 -0.02 2.46 11.59
N GLU A 60 -0.27 3.39 12.50
CA GLU A 60 -1.59 4.03 12.67
C GLU A 60 -2.00 4.80 11.41
N LEU A 61 -1.12 5.66 10.88
CA LEU A 61 -1.36 6.40 9.64
C LEU A 61 -1.64 5.46 8.46
N ARG A 62 -0.93 4.32 8.39
CA ARG A 62 -1.20 3.31 7.37
C ARG A 62 -2.56 2.66 7.56
N ALA A 63 -2.91 2.27 8.78
CA ALA A 63 -4.20 1.64 9.08
C ALA A 63 -5.35 2.58 8.69
N GLU A 64 -5.22 3.87 9.00
CA GLU A 64 -6.20 4.88 8.62
C GLU A 64 -6.28 5.07 7.09
N ALA A 65 -5.14 5.12 6.40
CA ALA A 65 -5.13 5.18 4.93
C ALA A 65 -5.83 3.97 4.28
N VAL A 66 -5.68 2.77 4.86
CA VAL A 66 -6.38 1.56 4.41
C VAL A 66 -7.89 1.67 4.68
N ARG A 67 -8.28 2.15 5.87
CA ARG A 67 -9.68 2.36 6.24
C ARG A 67 -10.38 3.33 5.29
N LEU A 68 -9.77 4.48 5.05
CA LEU A 68 -10.28 5.52 4.15
C LEU A 68 -10.40 5.03 2.71
N ARG A 69 -9.43 4.25 2.23
CA ARG A 69 -9.52 3.65 0.89
C ARG A 69 -10.69 2.69 0.77
N ALA A 70 -10.91 1.83 1.75
CA ALA A 70 -12.05 0.92 1.76
C ALA A 70 -13.38 1.67 1.79
N GLU A 71 -13.42 2.85 2.43
CA GLU A 71 -14.59 3.73 2.46
C GLU A 71 -14.85 4.39 1.10
N ALA A 72 -13.81 4.93 0.46
CA ALA A 72 -13.89 5.47 -0.90
C ALA A 72 -14.39 4.40 -1.90
N GLU A 73 -13.83 3.19 -1.84
CA GLU A 73 -14.27 2.08 -2.70
C GLU A 73 -15.74 1.68 -2.47
N ARG A 74 -16.25 1.80 -1.23
CA ARG A 74 -17.69 1.60 -0.94
C ARG A 74 -18.54 2.71 -1.54
N ALA A 75 -18.11 3.96 -1.41
CA ALA A 75 -18.81 5.12 -1.98
C ALA A 75 -18.88 5.03 -3.51
N ASP A 76 -17.78 4.67 -4.17
CA ASP A 76 -17.72 4.49 -5.62
C ASP A 76 -18.70 3.42 -6.09
N ARG A 77 -18.76 2.26 -5.41
CA ARG A 77 -19.74 1.20 -5.73
C ARG A 77 -21.18 1.67 -5.56
N ALA A 78 -21.47 2.45 -4.52
CA ALA A 78 -22.81 3.00 -4.29
C ALA A 78 -23.20 3.99 -5.40
N TYR A 79 -22.27 4.86 -5.80
CA TYR A 79 -22.46 5.79 -6.91
C TYR A 79 -22.72 5.06 -8.23
N VAL A 80 -21.87 4.11 -8.61
CA VAL A 80 -22.04 3.30 -9.83
C VAL A 80 -23.39 2.59 -9.85
N LYS A 81 -23.81 2.03 -8.71
CA LYS A 81 -25.14 1.40 -8.59
C LYS A 81 -26.28 2.40 -8.80
N ALA A 82 -26.21 3.56 -8.15
CA ALA A 82 -27.23 4.60 -8.27
C ALA A 82 -27.31 5.14 -9.71
N LEU A 83 -26.17 5.36 -10.35
CA LEU A 83 -26.09 5.78 -11.74
C LEU A 83 -26.73 4.77 -12.69
N GLY A 84 -26.40 3.47 -12.53
CA GLY A 84 -27.01 2.42 -13.34
C GLY A 84 -28.53 2.33 -13.15
N ALA A 85 -29.01 2.49 -11.92
CA ALA A 85 -30.46 2.51 -11.63
C ALA A 85 -31.16 3.73 -12.23
N TRP A 86 -30.49 4.89 -12.27
CA TRP A 86 -31.03 6.09 -12.90
C TRP A 86 -31.14 5.93 -14.42
N ILE A 87 -30.09 5.42 -15.08
CA ILE A 87 -30.10 5.15 -16.53
C ILE A 87 -31.22 4.17 -16.91
N ALA A 88 -31.37 3.06 -16.18
CA ALA A 88 -32.36 2.03 -16.49
C ALA A 88 -33.82 2.49 -16.32
N LYS A 89 -34.07 3.57 -15.57
CA LYS A 89 -35.42 4.16 -15.45
C LYS A 89 -35.83 4.95 -16.68
N SER A 90 -34.86 5.56 -17.38
CA SER A 90 -35.12 6.34 -18.60
C SER A 90 -35.64 5.50 -19.77
N ASP A 91 -35.42 4.18 -19.74
CA ASP A 91 -35.88 3.26 -20.79
C ASP A 91 -37.31 2.70 -20.54
N GLN A 92 -37.94 3.00 -19.39
CA GLN A 92 -39.27 2.46 -19.03
C GLN A 92 -40.43 3.46 -19.18
N GLU A 93 -40.17 4.72 -19.55
CA GLU A 93 -41.20 5.77 -19.71
C GLU A 93 -41.63 5.98 -21.17
N ASP A 94 -41.89 4.90 -21.91
CA ASP A 94 -42.62 4.99 -23.18
C ASP A 94 -43.80 4.00 -23.20
N PRO A 95 -44.96 4.36 -22.60
CA PRO A 95 -46.21 3.69 -22.87
C PRO A 95 -46.79 4.28 -24.17
N SER A 96 -46.73 3.52 -25.27
CA SER A 96 -47.61 3.72 -26.42
C SER A 96 -49.09 3.61 -26.04
#